data_AF-A0A444J7E4-F1
#
_entry.id   AF-A0A444J7E4-F1
#
_cell.length_a   1.000
_cell.length_b   1.000
_cell.length_c   1.000
_cell.angle_alpha   90.00
_cell.angle_beta   90.00
_cell.angle_gamma   90.00
#
_symmetry.space_group_name_H-M   'P 1'
#
loop_
_entity.id
_entity.type
_entity.pdbx_description
1 polymer ?
#
loop_
_entity_poly.entity_id
_entity_poly.type
_entity_poly.pdbx_seq_one_letter_code
_entity_poly.pdbx_strand_id
1 'polypeptide(L)' 'MGDWEFLYEMKDQGYSEEAIQEAMSSGAAPWEWDQIEKQEQKTEWEKLKVLRDTGAISREEFRKRKDEIFD' A
#
# COMPACT_ATOMS: atom_id res chain seq x y z
N MET A 1 0.41 -23.99 -2.01
CA MET A 1 -0.22 -22.67 -1.88
C MET A 1 0.53 -21.79 -2.84
N GLY A 2 -0.05 -21.65 -4.03
CA GLY A 2 0.64 -21.20 -5.25
C GLY A 2 0.32 -19.75 -5.53
N ASP A 3 1.16 -19.10 -6.32
CA ASP A 3 1.16 -17.66 -6.65
C ASP A 3 -0.14 -17.10 -7.28
N TRP A 4 -1.24 -17.86 -7.25
CA TRP A 4 -2.54 -17.58 -7.86
C TRP A 4 -3.73 -17.88 -6.94
N GLU A 5 -3.51 -18.18 -5.65
CA GLU A 5 -4.62 -18.44 -4.70
C GLU A 5 -5.58 -17.27 -4.58
N PHE A 6 -5.06 -16.05 -4.72
CA PHE A 6 -5.87 -14.84 -4.73
C PHE A 6 -6.92 -14.82 -5.85
N LEU A 7 -6.69 -15.47 -7.00
CA LEU A 7 -7.69 -15.55 -8.07
C LEU A 7 -8.92 -16.37 -7.65
N TYR A 8 -8.71 -17.41 -6.84
CA TYR A 8 -9.80 -18.19 -6.28
C TYR A 8 -10.56 -17.39 -5.23
N GLU A 9 -9.86 -16.63 -4.39
CA GLU A 9 -10.48 -15.72 -3.42
C GLU A 9 -11.28 -14.61 -4.12
N MET A 10 -10.75 -14.04 -5.22
CA MET A 10 -11.47 -13.06 -6.04
C MET A 10 -12.77 -13.65 -6.59
N LYS A 11 -12.71 -14.89 -7.06
CA LYS A 11 -13.90 -15.60 -7.55
C LYS A 11 -14.92 -15.85 -6.42
N ASP A 12 -14.46 -16.22 -5.23
CA ASP A 12 -15.31 -16.47 -4.07
C ASP A 12 -15.97 -15.18 -3.53
N GLN A 13 -15.22 -14.07 -3.55
CA GLN A 13 -15.72 -12.73 -3.19
C GLN A 13 -16.65 -12.13 -4.26
N GLY A 14 -16.80 -12.77 -5.43
CA GLY A 14 -17.73 -12.34 -6.48
C GLY A 14 -17.19 -11.25 -7.40
N TYR A 15 -15.87 -11.12 -7.55
CA TYR A 15 -15.27 -10.22 -8.54
C TYR A 15 -15.66 -10.63 -9.98
N SER A 16 -15.70 -9.65 -10.89
CA SER A 16 -15.97 -9.90 -12.30
C SER A 16 -14.84 -10.68 -12.96
N GLU A 17 -15.17 -11.40 -14.05
CA GLU A 17 -14.17 -12.11 -14.84
C GLU A 17 -13.09 -11.17 -15.40
N GLU A 18 -13.47 -9.94 -15.76
CA GLU A 18 -12.52 -8.90 -16.21
C GLU A 18 -11.50 -8.56 -15.11
N ALA A 19 -11.96 -8.35 -13.87
CA ALA A 19 -11.08 -8.06 -12.74
C ALA A 19 -10.15 -9.24 -12.41
N ILE A 20 -10.66 -10.47 -12.52
CA ILE A 20 -9.86 -11.70 -12.33
C ILE A 20 -8.82 -11.85 -13.45
N GLN A 21 -9.16 -11.54 -14.70
CA GLN A 21 -8.20 -11.56 -15.82
C GLN A 21 -7.12 -10.48 -15.68
N GLU A 22 -7.49 -9.29 -15.20
CA GLU A 22 -6.53 -8.24 -14.90
C GLU A 22 -5.56 -8.68 -13.81
N ALA A 23 -6.07 -9.24 -12.71
CA ALA A 23 -5.25 -9.77 -11.62
C ALA A 23 -4.40 -10.98 -12.06
N MET A 24 -4.91 -11.80 -12.99
CA MET A 24 -4.14 -12.89 -13.61
C MET A 24 -3.00 -12.36 -14.50
N SER A 25 -3.20 -11.21 -15.14
CA SER A 25 -2.19 -10.58 -16.00
C SER A 25 -1.16 -9.80 -15.21
N SER A 26 -1.59 -9.12 -14.14
CA SER A 26 -0.72 -8.34 -13.25
C SER A 26 0.04 -9.21 -12.24
N GLY A 27 -0.48 -10.41 -11.94
CA GLY A 27 0.09 -11.32 -10.95
C GLY A 27 -0.20 -10.93 -9.51
N ALA A 28 -1.12 -10.00 -9.27
CA ALA A 28 -1.48 -9.54 -7.93
C ALA A 28 -2.97 -9.19 -7.84
N ALA A 29 -3.58 -9.47 -6.69
CA ALA A 29 -4.97 -9.08 -6.44
C ALA A 29 -5.12 -7.58 -6.21
N PRO A 30 -6.32 -7.01 -6.43
CA PRO A 30 -6.60 -5.61 -6.14
C PRO A 30 -6.22 -5.19 -4.71
N TRP A 31 -6.54 -6.02 -3.70
CA TRP A 31 -6.23 -5.72 -2.30
C TRP A 31 -4.73 -5.84 -1.96
N GLU A 32 -3.95 -6.53 -2.79
CA GLU A 32 -2.50 -6.57 -2.60
C GLU A 32 -1.88 -5.22 -2.98
N TRP A 33 -2.44 -4.52 -3.97
CA TRP A 33 -2.05 -3.15 -4.28
C TRP A 33 -2.37 -2.19 -3.14
N ASP A 34 -3.57 -2.28 -2.53
CA ASP A 34 -3.92 -1.53 -1.33
C ASP A 34 -2.96 -1.80 -0.16
N GLN A 35 -2.50 -3.05 -0.01
CA GLN A 35 -1.55 -3.43 1.03
C GLN A 35 -0.16 -2.86 0.75
N ILE A 36 0.29 -2.85 -0.50
CA ILE A 36 1.55 -2.24 -0.93
C ILE A 36 1.51 -0.75 -0.63
N GLU A 37 0.46 -0.04 -1.04
CA GLU A 37 0.29 1.39 -0.79
C GLU A 37 0.34 1.72 0.71
N LYS A 38 -0.37 0.94 1.54
CA LYS A 38 -0.32 1.08 3.01
C LYS A 38 1.08 0.83 3.58
N GLN A 39 1.81 -0.14 3.03
CA GLN A 39 3.19 -0.41 3.47
C GLN A 39 4.14 0.71 3.08
N GLU A 40 3.98 1.29 1.90
CA GLU A 40 4.77 2.43 1.44
C GLU A 40 4.52 3.64 2.35
N GLN A 41 3.26 4.02 2.59
CA GLN A 41 2.90 5.09 3.52
C GLN A 41 3.47 4.87 4.92
N LYS A 42 3.39 3.63 5.44
CA LYS A 42 3.97 3.28 6.75
C LYS A 42 5.49 3.43 6.76
N THR A 43 6.15 3.07 5.67
CA THR A 43 7.61 3.17 5.54
C THR A 43 8.05 4.64 5.49
N GLU A 44 7.34 5.48 4.76
CA GLU A 44 7.59 6.93 4.73
C GLU A 44 7.34 7.57 6.09
N TRP A 45 6.26 7.17 6.78
CA TRP A 45 5.97 7.63 8.13
C TRP A 45 7.07 7.28 9.14
N GLU A 46 7.58 6.05 9.12
CA GLU A 46 8.69 5.64 9.99
C GLU A 46 9.97 6.43 9.66
N LYS A 47 10.28 6.68 8.38
CA LYS A 47 11.42 7.54 7.99
C LYS A 47 11.27 8.96 8.54
N LEU A 48 10.09 9.57 8.42
CA LEU A 48 9.83 10.89 8.98
C LEU A 48 9.98 10.91 10.50
N LYS A 49 9.52 9.87 11.18
CA LYS A 49 9.65 9.74 12.63
C LYS A 49 11.12 9.66 13.06
N VAL A 50 11.94 8.88 12.35
CA VAL A 50 13.39 8.82 12.58
C VAL A 50 14.06 10.16 12.33
N LEU A 51 13.68 10.89 11.27
CA LEU A 51 14.20 12.23 10.98
C LEU A 51 13.84 13.23 12.09
N ARG A 52 12.63 13.13 12.66
CA ARG A 52 12.22 13.93 13.82
C ARG A 52 13.05 13.58 15.05
N ASP A 53 13.22 12.30 15.33
CA ASP A 53 13.92 11.82 16.53
C ASP A 53 15.43 12.10 16.47
N THR A 54 16.00 12.17 15.27
CA THR A 54 17.39 12.61 15.04
C THR A 54 17.55 14.13 15.06
N GLY A 55 16.46 14.91 15.18
CA GLY A 55 16.48 16.37 15.19
C GLY A 55 16.78 17.00 13.82
N ALA A 56 16.74 16.22 12.74
CA ALA A 56 17.03 16.69 11.39
C ALA A 56 15.89 17.53 10.78
N ILE A 57 14.66 17.38 11.28
CA ILE A 57 13.48 18.11 10.79
C ILE A 57 12.73 18.79 11.93
N SER A 58 12.29 20.03 11.67
CA SER A 58 11.45 20.80 12.59
C SER A 58 10.02 20.27 12.61
N ARG A 59 9.29 20.55 13.69
CA ARG A 59 7.89 20.13 13.88
C ARG A 59 6.97 20.64 12.78
N GLU A 60 7.28 21.79 12.19
CA GLU A 60 6.54 22.37 11.06
C GLU A 60 6.75 21.58 9.77
N GLU A 61 7.99 21.19 9.47
CA GLU A 61 8.28 20.33 8.32
C GLU A 61 7.67 18.93 8.47
N PHE A 62 7.65 18.40 9.69
CA PHE A 62 7.00 17.12 9.97
C PHE A 62 5.49 17.16 9.72
N ARG A 63 4.83 18.28 10.07
CA ARG A 63 3.39 18.47 9.79
C ARG A 63 3.14 18.55 8.29
N LYS A 64 3.93 19.35 7.58
CA LYS A 64 3.80 19.50 6.11
C LYS A 64 3.97 18.15 5.39
N ARG A 65 5.04 17.41 5.71
CA ARG A 65 5.30 16.09 5.08
C ARG A 65 4.28 15.03 5.47
N LYS A 66 3.68 15.12 6.67
CA LYS A 66 2.55 14.26 7.04
C LYS A 66 1.34 14.59 6.17
N ASP A 67 1.00 15.86 6.01
CA ASP A 67 -0.15 16.23 5.17
C ASP A 67 0.09 15.76 3.72
N GLU A 68 1.31 15.87 3.17
CA GLU A 68 1.65 15.36 1.83
C GLU A 68 1.54 13.83 1.64
N ILE A 69 1.66 13.02 2.71
CA ILE A 69 1.58 11.54 2.63
C ILE A 69 0.14 11.03 2.79
N PHE A 70 -0.73 11.83 3.42
CA PHE A 70 -2.09 11.43 3.79
C PHE A 70 -3.18 12.28 3.09
N ASP A 71 -2.83 13.17 2.15
CA ASP A 71 -3.76 13.90 1.26
C ASP A 71 -4.17 13.03 0.05
#